data_AF-A0A066WTV9-F1
#
_entry.id   AF-A0A066WTV9-F1
#
_cell.length_a   1.000
_cell.length_b   1.000
_cell.length_c   1.000
_cell.angle_alpha   90.00
_cell.angle_beta   90.00
_cell.angle_gamma   90.00
#
_symmetry.space_group_name_H-M   'P 1'
#
loop_
_entity.id
_entity.type
_entity.pdbx_description
1 polymer ?
#
loop_
_entity_poly.entity_id
_entity_poly.type
_entity_poly.pdbx_seq_one_letter_code
_entity_poly.pdbx_strand_id
1 'polypeptide(L)'
;MVAINNCSAIFVDPNGPFQMTPAEALAAFADLTLYTNAESCPMCASAIRWAGFKEYVYGTSIDALVQNGWGQINVSSRYIFAQSTGLSRKTGLVGPVLTNETDVFFGWQFVPDAPCPHGCSRDRDQGACRPA
;
A
#
# COMPACT_ATOMS: atom_id res chain seq x y z
N MET A 1 -2.37 -8.69 -5.12
CA MET A 1 -2.88 -9.33 -3.88
C MET A 1 -1.81 -9.99 -3.02
N VAL A 2 -0.57 -10.18 -3.50
CA VAL A 2 0.53 -10.80 -2.73
C VAL A 2 0.76 -10.13 -1.37
N ALA A 3 0.71 -8.79 -1.31
CA ALA A 3 0.91 -8.06 -0.05
C ALA A 3 -0.12 -8.42 1.04
N ILE A 4 -1.41 -8.38 0.72
CA ILE A 4 -2.48 -8.73 1.68
C ILE A 4 -2.30 -10.17 2.17
N ASN A 5 -2.04 -11.11 1.26
CA ASN A 5 -1.83 -12.51 1.61
C ASN A 5 -0.62 -12.72 2.51
N ASN A 6 0.48 -12.01 2.28
CA ASN A 6 1.66 -12.10 3.14
C ASN A 6 1.38 -11.50 4.52
N CYS A 7 0.65 -10.39 4.60
CA CYS A 7 0.28 -9.77 5.88
C CYS A 7 -0.74 -10.59 6.66
N SER A 8 -1.60 -11.37 6.00
CA SER A 8 -2.63 -12.18 6.64
C SER A 8 -2.22 -13.64 6.89
N ALA A 9 -1.09 -14.09 6.36
CA ALA A 9 -0.60 -15.46 6.52
C ALA A 9 -0.48 -15.88 8.01
N ILE A 10 -0.11 -14.94 8.88
CA ILE A 10 0.00 -15.16 10.33
C ILE A 10 -1.32 -15.61 10.96
N PHE A 11 -2.47 -15.25 10.38
CA PHE A 11 -3.77 -15.62 10.93
C PHE A 11 -4.03 -17.11 10.76
N VAL A 12 -3.58 -17.70 9.64
CA VAL A 12 -3.88 -19.09 9.27
C VAL A 12 -2.72 -20.05 9.48
N ASP A 13 -1.57 -19.57 9.97
CA ASP A 13 -0.42 -20.42 10.26
C ASP A 13 -0.79 -21.47 11.33
N PRO A 14 -0.69 -22.78 11.02
CA PRO A 14 -1.03 -23.84 11.97
C PRO A 14 -0.10 -23.89 13.19
N ASN A 15 1.11 -23.33 13.08
CA ASN A 15 2.06 -23.21 14.19
C ASN A 15 2.08 -21.79 14.77
N GLY A 16 1.23 -20.90 14.24
CA GLY A 16 1.15 -19.50 14.62
C GLY A 16 0.30 -19.27 15.88
N PRO A 17 0.20 -18.01 16.32
CA PRO A 17 -0.56 -17.66 17.53
C PRO A 17 -2.08 -17.60 17.31
N PHE A 18 -2.55 -17.49 16.07
CA PHE A 18 -3.98 -17.28 15.76
C PHE A 18 -4.70 -18.55 15.29
N GLN A 19 -4.07 -19.35 14.43
CA GLN A 19 -4.59 -20.65 13.94
C GLN A 19 -6.04 -20.59 13.40
N MET A 20 -6.40 -19.44 12.81
CA MET A 20 -7.72 -19.22 12.22
C MET A 20 -7.89 -20.08 10.97
N THR A 21 -9.12 -20.48 10.71
CA THR A 21 -9.52 -20.95 9.39
C THR A 21 -9.43 -19.78 8.38
N PRO A 22 -9.33 -20.07 7.07
CA PRO A 22 -9.36 -19.02 6.04
C PRO A 22 -10.61 -18.11 6.11
N ALA A 23 -11.76 -18.67 6.52
CA ALA A 23 -13.00 -17.92 6.67
C ALA A 23 -12.95 -16.95 7.88
N GLU A 24 -12.41 -17.39 9.01
CA GLU A 24 -12.21 -16.56 10.20
C GLU A 24 -11.20 -15.44 9.91
N ALA A 25 -10.09 -15.76 9.25
CA ALA A 25 -9.09 -14.76 8.86
C ALA A 25 -9.67 -13.68 7.93
N LEU A 26 -10.52 -14.08 6.97
CA LEU A 26 -11.21 -13.13 6.10
C LEU A 26 -12.24 -12.29 6.87
N ALA A 27 -12.97 -12.89 7.81
CA ALA A 27 -13.93 -12.19 8.65
C ALA A 27 -13.24 -11.14 9.54
N ALA A 28 -12.04 -11.45 10.04
CA ALA A 28 -11.26 -10.56 10.89
C ALA A 28 -10.88 -9.24 10.21
N PHE A 29 -10.82 -9.18 8.87
CA PHE A 29 -10.48 -7.95 8.16
C PHE A 29 -11.42 -6.78 8.51
N ALA A 30 -12.69 -7.07 8.80
CA ALA A 30 -13.67 -6.08 9.22
C ALA A 30 -13.32 -5.37 10.54
N ASP A 31 -12.35 -5.89 11.30
CA ASP A 31 -11.84 -5.32 12.54
C ASP A 31 -10.43 -4.72 12.41
N LEU A 32 -9.76 -4.93 11.27
CA LEU A 32 -8.37 -4.54 11.04
C LEU A 32 -8.24 -3.26 10.24
N THR A 33 -7.23 -2.45 10.60
CA THR A 33 -6.79 -1.28 9.84
C THR A 33 -5.56 -1.62 9.03
N LEU A 34 -5.61 -1.38 7.73
CA LEU A 34 -4.48 -1.57 6.82
C LEU A 34 -3.72 -0.26 6.66
N TYR A 35 -2.45 -0.23 7.03
CA TYR A 35 -1.55 0.91 6.85
C TYR A 35 -0.61 0.66 5.67
N THR A 36 -0.51 1.63 4.77
CA THR A 36 0.45 1.60 3.66
C THR A 36 1.28 2.89 3.64
N ASN A 37 2.56 2.77 3.27
CA ASN A 37 3.46 3.92 3.15
C ASN A 37 3.07 4.86 1.99
N ALA A 38 2.51 4.33 0.92
CA ALA A 38 1.92 5.10 -0.17
C ALA A 38 0.50 4.63 -0.50
N GLU A 39 -0.23 5.49 -1.19
CA GLU A 39 -1.53 5.24 -1.76
C GLU A 39 -1.48 4.03 -2.70
N SER A 40 -2.39 3.09 -2.48
CA SER A 40 -2.51 1.88 -3.24
C SER A 40 -2.94 2.22 -4.66
N CYS A 41 -2.28 1.62 -5.65
CA CYS A 41 -2.72 1.71 -7.04
C CYS A 41 -4.17 1.21 -7.17
N PRO A 42 -4.89 1.56 -8.26
CA PRO A 42 -6.33 1.28 -8.39
C PRO A 42 -6.71 -0.19 -8.21
N MET A 43 -5.85 -1.11 -8.65
CA MET A 43 -6.04 -2.54 -8.45
C MET A 43 -6.03 -2.91 -6.95
N CYS A 44 -5.04 -2.43 -6.20
CA CYS A 44 -4.90 -2.72 -4.79
C CYS A 44 -5.98 -2.03 -3.96
N ALA A 45 -6.30 -0.76 -4.25
CA ALA A 45 -7.39 -0.04 -3.61
C ALA A 45 -8.74 -0.76 -3.79
N SER A 46 -9.00 -1.26 -5.00
CA SER A 46 -10.20 -2.06 -5.28
C SER A 46 -10.21 -3.38 -4.50
N ALA A 47 -9.07 -4.07 -4.43
CA ALA A 47 -8.96 -5.32 -3.68
C ALA A 47 -9.18 -5.11 -2.17
N ILE A 48 -8.62 -4.05 -1.58
CA ILE A 48 -8.83 -3.67 -0.18
C ILE A 48 -10.31 -3.41 0.08
N ARG A 49 -10.95 -2.65 -0.81
CA ARG A 49 -12.36 -2.31 -0.71
C ARG A 49 -13.28 -3.53 -0.80
N TRP A 50 -12.96 -4.49 -1.67
CA TRP A 50 -13.65 -5.77 -1.79
C TRP A 50 -13.44 -6.69 -0.58
N ALA A 51 -12.22 -6.72 -0.05
CA ALA A 51 -11.86 -7.53 1.11
C ALA A 51 -12.59 -7.07 2.40
N GLY A 52 -13.09 -5.83 2.42
CA GLY A 52 -13.96 -5.34 3.49
C GLY A 52 -13.20 -5.02 4.78
N PHE A 53 -11.96 -4.53 4.66
CA PHE A 53 -11.20 -4.02 5.80
C PHE A 53 -12.01 -2.97 6.59
N LYS A 54 -11.78 -2.87 7.90
CA LYS A 54 -12.37 -1.78 8.71
C LYS A 54 -11.97 -0.42 8.16
N GLU A 55 -10.68 -0.27 7.92
CA GLU A 55 -10.07 1.02 7.60
C GLU A 55 -8.81 0.81 6.75
N TYR A 56 -8.60 1.73 5.81
CA TYR A 56 -7.44 1.80 4.96
C TYR A 56 -6.79 3.18 5.14
N VAL A 57 -5.54 3.18 5.62
CA VAL A 57 -4.74 4.36 5.90
C VAL A 57 -3.53 4.39 4.97
N TYR A 58 -3.27 5.52 4.31
CA TYR A 58 -2.12 5.66 3.42
C TYR A 58 -1.34 6.95 3.61
N GLY A 59 -0.03 6.88 3.35
CA GLY A 59 0.88 8.02 3.36
C GLY A 59 0.93 8.77 2.02
N THR A 60 2.05 8.67 1.31
CA THR A 60 2.32 9.34 0.03
C THR A 60 1.20 9.13 -0.98
N SER A 61 0.68 10.19 -1.60
CA SER A 61 -0.41 10.09 -2.59
C SER A 61 0.05 9.54 -3.94
N ILE A 62 -0.89 9.05 -4.76
CA ILE A 62 -0.62 8.69 -6.16
C ILE A 62 -0.05 9.89 -6.93
N ASP A 63 -0.54 11.10 -6.68
CA ASP A 63 -0.03 12.31 -7.34
C ASP A 63 1.44 12.55 -6.98
N ALA A 64 1.83 12.39 -5.72
CA ALA A 64 3.22 12.52 -5.28
C ALA A 64 4.11 11.42 -5.88
N LEU A 65 3.60 10.18 -5.99
CA LEU A 65 4.30 9.09 -6.69
C LEU A 65 4.56 9.45 -8.16
N VAL A 66 3.54 9.97 -8.87
CA VAL A 66 3.67 10.39 -10.28
C VAL A 66 4.67 11.55 -10.41
N GLN A 67 4.63 12.53 -9.51
CA GLN A 67 5.60 13.64 -9.47
C GLN A 67 7.03 13.13 -9.25
N ASN A 68 7.20 12.09 -8.45
CA ASN A 68 8.49 11.41 -8.23
C ASN A 68 8.87 10.44 -9.35
N GLY A 69 8.17 10.44 -10.49
CA GLY A 69 8.51 9.64 -11.67
C GLY A 69 8.02 8.20 -11.66
N TRP A 70 7.23 7.78 -10.67
CA TRP A 70 6.64 6.44 -10.65
C TRP A 70 5.47 6.35 -11.62
N GLY A 71 5.53 5.38 -12.53
CA GLY A 71 4.40 5.07 -13.41
C GLY A 71 3.19 4.59 -12.62
N GLN A 72 2.06 5.29 -12.74
CA GLN A 72 0.80 4.94 -12.08
C GLN A 72 -0.38 5.08 -13.05
N ILE A 73 -1.40 4.24 -12.86
CA ILE A 73 -2.74 4.57 -13.34
C ILE A 73 -3.25 5.66 -12.41
N ASN A 74 -3.35 6.90 -12.90
CA ASN A 74 -3.69 8.05 -12.07
C ASN A 74 -5.19 8.10 -11.72
N VAL A 75 -5.60 7.18 -10.84
CA VAL A 75 -6.94 7.09 -10.26
C VAL A 75 -6.78 6.93 -8.76
N SER A 76 -7.25 7.89 -7.99
CA SER A 76 -7.09 7.87 -6.53
C SER A 76 -7.93 6.80 -5.85
N SER A 77 -7.47 6.35 -4.68
CA SER A 77 -8.22 5.49 -3.77
C SER A 77 -9.54 6.15 -3.37
N ARG A 78 -9.57 7.47 -3.20
CA ARG A 78 -10.81 8.23 -2.93
C ARG A 78 -11.83 8.06 -4.05
N TYR A 79 -11.39 8.14 -5.30
CA TYR A 79 -12.27 7.91 -6.45
C TYR A 79 -12.80 6.47 -6.48
N ILE A 80 -11.92 5.47 -6.33
CA ILE A 80 -12.32 4.06 -6.26
C ILE A 80 -13.35 3.82 -5.15
N PHE A 81 -13.12 4.38 -3.96
CA PHE A 81 -14.02 4.24 -2.82
C PHE A 81 -15.37 4.92 -3.07
N ALA A 82 -15.38 6.11 -3.69
CA ALA A 82 -16.62 6.79 -4.08
C ALA A 82 -17.44 5.98 -5.10
N GLN A 83 -16.81 5.21 -5.99
CA GLN A 83 -17.48 4.34 -6.96
C GLN A 83 -17.90 2.97 -6.39
N SER A 84 -17.67 2.72 -5.10
CA SER A 84 -17.86 1.39 -4.47
C SER A 84 -18.97 1.35 -3.41
N THR A 85 -19.94 2.26 -3.51
CA THR A 85 -21.05 2.38 -2.54
C THR A 85 -22.00 1.18 -2.54
N GLY A 86 -22.01 0.37 -3.60
CA GLY A 86 -22.83 -0.84 -3.72
C GLY A 86 -22.33 -2.06 -2.93
N LEU A 87 -21.14 -2.01 -2.33
CA LEU A 87 -20.60 -3.15 -1.58
C LEU A 87 -21.09 -3.13 -0.12
N SER A 88 -21.37 -4.32 0.43
CA SER A 88 -22.02 -4.51 1.72
C SER A 88 -21.21 -4.02 2.92
N ARG A 89 -19.88 -4.20 2.90
CA ARG A 89 -18.98 -3.73 3.96
C ARG A 89 -18.64 -2.27 3.75
N LYS A 90 -18.54 -1.51 4.85
CA LYS A 90 -18.00 -0.15 4.84
C LYS A 90 -16.53 -0.21 5.25
N THR A 91 -15.69 0.53 4.55
CA THR A 91 -14.26 0.66 4.86
C THR A 91 -13.95 2.13 4.98
N GLY A 92 -13.40 2.55 6.13
CA GLY A 92 -12.87 3.90 6.30
C GLY A 92 -11.68 4.13 5.37
N LEU A 93 -11.56 5.32 4.80
CA LEU A 93 -10.40 5.72 4.01
C LEU A 93 -9.79 6.95 4.64
N VAL A 94 -8.54 6.84 5.08
CA VAL A 94 -7.78 7.93 5.70
C VAL A 94 -6.46 8.10 4.93
N GLY A 95 -6.10 9.33 4.64
CA GLY A 95 -4.91 9.62 3.87
C GLY A 95 -5.09 10.81 2.91
N PRO A 96 -4.02 11.39 2.40
CA PRO A 96 -2.64 11.09 2.79
C PRO A 96 -2.33 11.53 4.24
N VAL A 97 -1.55 10.75 4.99
CA VAL A 97 -1.08 11.08 6.35
C VAL A 97 0.44 10.97 6.45
N LEU A 98 1.10 11.78 7.29
CA LEU A 98 2.55 11.68 7.51
C LEU A 98 3.37 11.75 6.21
N THR A 99 2.95 12.59 5.25
CA THR A 99 3.61 12.69 3.94
C THR A 99 5.03 13.24 4.04
N ASN A 100 5.32 14.05 5.05
CA ASN A 100 6.67 14.52 5.33
C ASN A 100 7.62 13.37 5.74
N GLU A 101 7.10 12.28 6.30
CA GLU A 101 7.87 11.07 6.59
C GLU A 101 7.86 10.07 5.44
N THR A 102 6.77 9.95 4.67
CA THR A 102 6.67 8.90 3.65
C THR A 102 7.20 9.30 2.27
N ASP A 103 7.03 10.56 1.85
CA ASP A 103 7.34 11.00 0.47
C ASP A 103 8.84 10.86 0.15
N VAL A 104 9.70 11.06 1.17
CA VAL A 104 11.15 10.92 1.04
C VAL A 104 11.56 9.51 0.60
N PHE A 105 10.77 8.49 0.92
CA PHE A 105 11.02 7.10 0.53
C PHE A 105 10.63 6.79 -0.91
N PHE A 106 10.03 7.74 -1.65
CA PHE A 106 9.65 7.55 -3.04
C PHE A 106 10.48 8.41 -4.01
N GLY A 107 11.42 9.21 -3.53
CA GLY A 107 12.35 9.92 -4.40
C GLY A 107 13.51 9.05 -4.93
N TRP A 108 13.91 8.03 -4.17
CA TRP A 108 15.21 7.35 -4.34
C TRP A 108 15.54 6.87 -5.76
N GLN A 109 14.56 6.36 -6.51
CA GLN A 109 14.82 5.72 -7.79
C GLN A 109 14.97 6.70 -8.95
N PHE A 110 14.08 7.70 -9.04
CA PHE A 110 13.90 8.55 -10.22
C PHE A 110 14.18 10.04 -9.97
N VAL A 111 14.35 10.46 -8.71
CA VAL A 111 14.82 11.82 -8.40
C VAL A 111 16.36 11.80 -8.38
N PRO A 112 17.04 12.58 -9.24
CA PRO A 112 18.50 12.47 -9.44
C PRO A 112 19.32 12.59 -8.15
N ASP A 113 18.98 13.56 -7.30
CA ASP A 113 19.74 13.90 -6.09
C ASP A 113 19.20 13.21 -4.82
N ALA A 114 18.17 12.36 -4.95
CA ALA A 114 17.64 11.64 -3.80
C ALA A 114 18.61 10.52 -3.35
N PRO A 115 18.75 10.28 -2.03
CA PRO A 115 19.57 9.20 -1.53
C PRO A 115 18.99 7.83 -1.92
N CYS A 116 19.86 6.87 -2.25
CA CYS A 116 19.44 5.48 -2.41
C CYS A 116 19.04 4.87 -1.06
N PRO A 117 18.17 3.84 -1.04
CA PRO A 117 17.86 3.12 0.18
C PRO A 117 19.11 2.47 0.78
N HIS A 118 19.06 2.16 2.07
CA HIS A 118 20.17 1.48 2.76
C HIS A 118 20.53 0.16 2.05
N GLY A 119 21.80 -0.04 1.74
CA GLY A 119 22.30 -1.21 0.99
C GLY A 119 22.26 -1.06 -0.53
N CYS A 120 21.86 0.11 -1.06
CA CYS A 120 21.87 0.41 -2.49
C CYS A 120 22.84 1.55 -2.82
N SER A 121 23.36 1.57 -4.05
CA SER A 121 24.16 2.66 -4.61
C SER A 121 23.63 3.09 -5.98
N ARG A 122 23.85 4.36 -6.36
CA ARG A 122 23.38 4.88 -7.65
C ARG A 122 24.38 4.50 -8.74
N ASP A 123 23.92 3.75 -9.72
CA ASP A 123 24.66 3.43 -10.94
C ASP A 123 24.92 4.74 -11.71
N ARG A 124 26.20 5.03 -12.00
CA ARG A 124 26.60 6.27 -12.69
C ARG A 124 26.17 6.31 -14.15
N ASP A 125 26.05 5.16 -14.79
CA ASP A 125 25.74 5.06 -16.22
C ASP A 125 24.22 5.08 -16.46
N GLN A 126 23.46 4.46 -15.55
CA GLN A 126 22.00 4.33 -15.69
C GLN A 126 21.20 5.31 -14.80
N GLY A 127 21.87 6.01 -13.88
CA GLY A 127 21.22 6.93 -12.94
C GLY A 127 20.28 6.25 -11.95
N ALA A 128 20.26 4.91 -11.91
CA ALA A 128 19.33 4.11 -11.13
C ALA A 128 19.99 3.57 -9.85
N CYS A 129 19.27 3.60 -8.73
CA CYS A 129 19.74 2.92 -7.52
C CYS A 129 19.63 1.40 -7.68
N ARG A 130 20.70 0.68 -7.33
CA ARG A 130 20.78 -0.78 -7.36
C ARG A 130 21.37 -1.30 -6.06
N PRO A 131 21.08 -2.55 -5.64
CA PRO A 131 21.79 -3.17 -4.52
C PRO A 131 23.30 -3.10 -4.74
N ALA A 132 24.04 -2.68 -3.71
CA ALA A 132 25.49 -2.53 -3.75
C ALA A 132 26.22 -3.89 -3.73
#